data_AF-A0A0K8W9B7-F1
#
_entry.id   AF-A0A0K8W9B7-F1
#
_cell.length_a   1.000
_cell.length_b   1.000
_cell.length_c   1.000
_cell.angle_alpha   90.00
_cell.angle_beta   90.00
_cell.angle_gamma   90.00
#
_symmetry.space_group_name_H-M   'P 1'
#
loop_
_entity.id
_entity.type
_entity.pdbx_description
1 polymer ?
#
loop_
_entity_poly.entity_id
_entity_poly.type
_entity_poly.pdbx_seq_one_letter_code
_entity_poly.pdbx_strand_id
1 'polypeptide(L)'
;TTQAPATTQPTGQTGERKERPERGIGRPGAEGARPRGAKPAGDRRRDGEEWKPVTKLGRLVQSKKITNLADIFKFSVPIKEYQIIDTLLTGLKEEVMQVKPVQKQTQAGQRTRFKAFVVVGDENNYIGLGWKCHKEVQGAIKGAIIMAKMNIVPIRKGYWGNKIGNTHTVVCKVTGKSGSVKVRLVPAPRGTGLVAPPVSKKLFQFAGIQDVYTKTEGMTRTKGNFIKATYHALKNTYFYNSPDFWGKSRLENHPFVQHQDFL
;
A
#
# COMPACT_ATOMS: atom_id res chain seq x y z
N THR A 1 -17.48 9.73 -71.64
CA THR A 1 -16.34 10.63 -71.85
C THR A 1 -15.11 9.96 -71.33
N THR A 2 -14.25 9.61 -72.27
CA THR A 2 -13.27 8.51 -72.23
C THR A 2 -11.90 9.13 -72.47
N GLN A 3 -10.91 8.70 -71.68
CA GLN A 3 -9.46 8.67 -71.93
C GLN A 3 -8.72 9.97 -72.30
N ALA A 4 -7.67 10.24 -71.54
CA ALA A 4 -6.53 11.05 -71.96
C ALA A 4 -5.48 10.16 -72.66
N PRO A 5 -4.85 10.60 -73.77
CA PRO A 5 -3.75 9.87 -74.40
C PRO A 5 -2.35 10.47 -74.11
N ALA A 6 -1.42 9.53 -73.94
CA ALA A 6 0.00 9.44 -74.34
C ALA A 6 0.93 10.68 -74.35
N THR A 7 2.10 10.49 -73.74
CA THR A 7 3.38 11.09 -74.18
C THR A 7 4.51 10.07 -73.98
N THR A 8 5.45 10.12 -74.92
CA THR A 8 6.33 9.08 -75.44
C THR A 8 7.62 8.87 -74.62
N GLN A 9 8.17 7.65 -74.66
CA GLN A 9 9.50 7.28 -74.16
C GLN A 9 10.64 7.80 -75.07
N PRO A 10 11.88 7.81 -74.56
CA PRO A 10 12.99 7.33 -75.37
C PRO A 10 13.80 6.19 -74.73
N THR A 11 14.37 5.44 -75.66
CA THR A 11 15.03 4.14 -75.63
C THR A 11 16.42 4.17 -75.00
N GLY A 12 16.89 3.06 -74.42
CA GLY A 12 18.30 2.96 -73.99
C GLY A 12 18.73 1.65 -73.31
N GLN A 13 18.88 0.59 -74.10
CA GLN A 13 19.89 -0.48 -74.04
C GLN A 13 19.99 -1.46 -72.84
N THR A 14 19.91 -2.72 -73.27
CA THR A 14 20.27 -4.03 -72.71
C THR A 14 21.53 -4.07 -71.83
N GLY A 15 21.43 -4.73 -70.67
CA GLY A 15 22.56 -5.12 -69.82
C GLY A 15 22.22 -6.34 -68.96
N GLU A 16 23.03 -7.38 -69.10
CA GLU A 16 22.83 -8.77 -68.69
C GLU A 16 22.53 -9.04 -67.20
N ARG A 17 21.77 -10.12 -67.01
CA ARG A 17 21.51 -10.86 -65.78
C ARG A 17 22.84 -11.35 -65.16
N LYS A 18 23.12 -10.98 -63.90
CA LYS A 18 24.06 -11.71 -63.04
C LYS A 18 23.43 -11.98 -61.67
N GLU A 19 23.09 -13.24 -61.46
CA GLU A 19 22.76 -13.83 -60.17
C GLU A 19 23.87 -13.54 -59.17
N ARG A 20 23.51 -13.03 -57.98
CA ARG A 20 24.42 -12.96 -56.84
C ARG A 20 24.21 -14.19 -55.97
N PRO A 21 25.27 -14.93 -55.62
CA PRO A 21 25.15 -16.25 -55.03
C PRO A 21 24.77 -16.19 -53.55
N GLU A 22 23.87 -17.08 -53.15
CA GLU A 22 23.66 -17.48 -51.77
C GLU A 22 24.99 -17.98 -51.19
N ARG A 23 25.53 -17.25 -50.21
CA ARG A 23 26.66 -17.72 -49.41
C ARG A 23 26.13 -18.32 -48.12
N GLY A 24 25.73 -19.59 -48.23
CA GLY A 24 25.76 -20.52 -47.10
C GLY A 24 27.22 -20.71 -46.66
N ILE A 25 27.54 -20.24 -45.47
CA ILE A 25 28.76 -20.63 -44.75
C ILE A 25 28.29 -21.27 -43.45
N GLY A 26 28.08 -22.59 -43.51
CA GLY A 26 28.07 -23.42 -42.32
C GLY A 26 29.49 -23.66 -41.85
N ARG A 27 29.73 -23.48 -40.55
CA ARG A 27 30.92 -23.97 -39.83
C ARG A 27 30.57 -24.15 -38.34
N PRO A 28 31.31 -25.00 -37.62
CA PRO A 28 30.81 -26.28 -37.12
C PRO A 28 30.58 -26.26 -35.60
N GLY A 29 30.04 -27.36 -35.08
CA GLY A 29 29.59 -27.55 -33.71
C GLY A 29 30.48 -26.93 -32.63
N ALA A 30 29.84 -26.10 -31.80
CA ALA A 30 30.25 -25.83 -30.44
C ALA A 30 29.38 -26.69 -29.51
N GLU A 31 29.64 -28.00 -29.51
CA GLU A 31 29.35 -28.86 -28.37
C GLU A 31 30.07 -28.30 -27.14
N GLY A 32 29.35 -28.02 -26.05
CA GLY A 32 29.97 -27.84 -24.74
C GLY A 32 29.52 -26.65 -23.88
N ALA A 33 28.57 -25.81 -24.33
CA ALA A 33 27.95 -24.84 -23.42
C ALA A 33 26.89 -25.55 -22.55
N ARG A 34 27.34 -26.21 -21.47
CA ARG A 34 26.48 -26.73 -20.41
C ARG A 34 25.49 -25.63 -20.01
N PRO A 35 24.17 -25.84 -20.04
CA PRO A 35 23.27 -24.89 -19.42
C PRO A 35 23.65 -24.88 -17.94
N ARG A 36 24.23 -23.76 -17.47
CA ARG A 36 24.34 -23.49 -16.04
C ARG A 36 22.93 -23.61 -15.53
N GLY A 37 22.64 -24.72 -14.87
CA GLY A 37 21.33 -25.03 -14.32
C GLY A 37 20.88 -23.81 -13.56
N ALA A 38 19.98 -23.04 -14.18
CA ALA A 38 19.14 -22.14 -13.46
C ALA A 38 18.35 -23.07 -12.56
N LYS A 39 18.84 -23.25 -11.33
CA LYS A 39 18.06 -23.86 -10.26
C LYS A 39 16.71 -23.17 -10.38
N PRO A 40 15.60 -23.92 -10.58
CA PRO A 40 14.30 -23.28 -10.58
C PRO A 40 14.28 -22.44 -9.31
N ALA A 41 14.04 -21.13 -9.46
CA ALA A 41 13.85 -20.25 -8.34
C ALA A 41 12.68 -20.88 -7.59
N GLY A 42 13.01 -21.69 -6.59
CA GLY A 42 12.05 -22.50 -5.88
C GLY A 42 11.02 -21.52 -5.39
N ASP A 43 9.83 -21.62 -5.96
CA ASP A 43 8.62 -21.14 -5.33
C ASP A 43 8.52 -21.97 -4.05
N ARG A 44 9.28 -21.55 -3.02
CA ARG A 44 9.10 -22.04 -1.67
C ARG A 44 7.81 -21.38 -1.21
N ARG A 45 6.69 -21.92 -1.71
CA ARG A 45 5.43 -21.90 -1.00
C ARG A 45 5.69 -22.59 0.33
N ARG A 46 6.08 -21.77 1.30
CA ARG A 46 6.03 -22.10 2.71
C ARG A 46 4.75 -21.46 3.26
N ASP A 47 3.63 -21.76 2.60
CA ASP A 47 2.30 -21.54 3.12
C ASP A 47 2.09 -22.60 4.21
N GLY A 48 2.75 -22.42 5.35
CA GLY A 48 2.82 -23.42 6.42
C GLY A 48 4.09 -23.39 7.27
N GLU A 49 5.06 -22.50 6.99
CA GLU A 49 6.13 -22.32 7.98
C GLU A 49 5.64 -21.55 9.19
N GLU A 50 5.77 -22.21 10.33
CA GLU A 50 5.67 -21.61 11.65
C GLU A 50 6.50 -20.32 11.69
N TRP A 51 5.88 -19.22 12.08
CA TRP A 51 6.53 -17.91 12.09
C TRP A 51 7.74 -17.94 13.05
N LYS A 52 8.95 -17.80 12.49
CA LYS A 52 10.17 -17.61 13.25
C LYS A 52 10.50 -16.12 13.33
N PRO A 53 10.34 -15.44 14.47
CA PRO A 53 10.57 -14.02 14.58
C PRO A 53 12.06 -13.68 14.46
N VAL A 54 12.35 -12.62 13.72
CA VAL A 54 13.73 -12.15 13.52
C VAL A 54 14.03 -10.97 14.43
N THR A 55 13.03 -10.09 14.62
CA THR A 55 13.12 -8.90 15.45
C THR A 55 12.95 -9.19 16.94
N LYS A 56 13.55 -8.36 17.79
CA LYS A 56 13.32 -8.37 19.25
C LYS A 56 11.83 -8.28 19.58
N LEU A 57 11.12 -7.39 18.88
CA LEU A 57 9.67 -7.24 19.02
C LEU A 57 8.92 -8.53 18.65
N GLY A 58 9.27 -9.18 17.53
CA GLY A 58 8.68 -10.45 17.13
C GLY A 58 8.86 -11.54 18.20
N ARG A 59 10.05 -11.66 18.80
CA ARG A 59 10.32 -12.63 19.88
C ARG A 59 9.47 -12.37 21.11
N LEU A 60 9.30 -11.10 21.51
CA LEU A 60 8.47 -10.72 22.66
C LEU A 60 6.99 -11.00 22.43
N VAL A 61 6.51 -10.78 21.21
CA VAL A 61 5.11 -11.03 20.84
C VAL A 61 4.84 -12.53 20.73
N GLN A 62 5.73 -13.29 20.09
CA GLN A 62 5.61 -14.75 19.98
C GLN A 62 5.61 -15.42 21.36
N SER A 63 6.45 -14.95 22.29
CA SER A 63 6.50 -15.45 23.67
C SER A 63 5.39 -14.91 24.58
N LYS A 64 4.43 -14.16 24.05
CA LYS A 64 3.29 -13.56 24.77
C LYS A 64 3.70 -12.62 25.92
N LYS A 65 4.91 -12.06 25.88
CA LYS A 65 5.35 -11.02 26.83
C LYS A 65 4.71 -9.67 26.52
N ILE A 66 4.52 -9.38 25.24
CA ILE A 66 3.71 -8.26 24.77
C ILE A 66 2.41 -8.83 24.24
N THR A 67 1.31 -8.56 24.93
CA THR A 67 -0.04 -8.98 24.54
C THR A 67 -0.85 -7.86 23.92
N ASN A 68 -0.49 -6.60 24.18
CA ASN A 68 -1.24 -5.44 23.73
C ASN A 68 -0.46 -4.62 22.69
N LEU A 69 -1.14 -4.27 21.60
CA LEU A 69 -0.61 -3.39 20.57
C LEU A 69 -0.41 -1.95 21.09
N ALA A 70 -1.15 -1.53 22.12
CA ALA A 70 -0.98 -0.22 22.74
C ALA A 70 0.42 -0.02 23.33
N ASP A 71 1.03 -1.06 23.89
CA ASP A 71 2.37 -0.99 24.49
C ASP A 71 3.43 -0.72 23.41
N ILE A 72 3.25 -1.31 22.23
CA ILE A 72 4.13 -1.09 21.07
C ILE A 72 4.05 0.38 20.62
N PHE A 73 2.84 0.94 20.54
CA PHE A 73 2.63 2.32 20.13
C PHE A 73 3.08 3.35 21.17
N LYS A 74 2.94 3.05 22.47
CA LYS A 74 3.37 3.92 23.57
C LYS A 74 4.86 4.26 23.46
N PHE A 75 5.68 3.27 23.15
CA PHE A 75 7.12 3.44 22.97
C PHE A 75 7.55 3.70 21.52
N SER A 76 6.59 3.87 20.59
CA SER A 76 6.85 4.12 19.17
C SER A 76 7.78 3.08 18.52
N VAL A 77 7.67 1.81 18.92
CA VAL A 77 8.53 0.74 18.39
C VAL A 77 8.12 0.43 16.95
N PRO A 78 9.06 0.41 16.00
CA PRO A 78 8.74 0.15 14.60
C PRO A 78 8.37 -1.32 14.36
N ILE A 79 7.20 -1.54 13.75
CA ILE A 79 6.73 -2.86 13.32
C ILE A 79 7.32 -3.19 11.95
N LYS A 80 8.16 -4.22 11.87
CA LYS A 80 8.82 -4.67 10.63
C LYS A 80 8.37 -6.05 10.14
N GLU A 81 7.57 -6.74 10.93
CA GLU A 81 7.02 -8.06 10.62
C GLU A 81 5.49 -7.96 10.70
N TYR A 82 4.78 -8.40 9.66
CA TYR A 82 3.32 -8.31 9.64
C TYR A 82 2.67 -9.33 10.58
N GLN A 83 3.37 -10.43 10.86
CA GLN A 83 2.91 -11.50 11.74
C GLN A 83 2.66 -11.01 13.17
N ILE A 84 3.41 -10.00 13.63
CA ILE A 84 3.19 -9.34 14.93
C ILE A 84 1.74 -8.88 15.06
N ILE A 85 1.22 -8.23 14.01
CA ILE A 85 -0.14 -7.73 13.97
C ILE A 85 -1.15 -8.88 13.88
N ASP A 86 -0.86 -9.91 13.08
CA ASP A 86 -1.74 -11.08 12.94
C ASP A 86 -1.90 -11.84 14.27
N THR A 87 -0.85 -11.87 15.10
CA THR A 87 -0.92 -12.50 16.43
C THR A 87 -1.62 -11.64 17.49
N LEU A 88 -1.50 -10.31 17.41
CA LEU A 88 -2.03 -9.38 18.41
C LEU A 88 -3.50 -9.00 18.15
N LEU A 89 -3.91 -8.95 16.88
CA LEU A 89 -5.25 -8.54 16.47
C LEU A 89 -5.94 -9.67 15.70
N THR A 90 -6.90 -10.31 16.35
CA THR A 90 -7.81 -11.27 15.70
C THR A 90 -8.96 -10.53 15.04
N GLY A 91 -9.27 -10.82 13.78
CA GLY A 91 -10.42 -10.24 13.07
C GLY A 91 -10.12 -9.01 12.20
N LEU A 92 -8.87 -8.83 11.77
CA LEU A 92 -8.53 -7.81 10.78
C LEU A 92 -9.23 -8.06 9.46
N LYS A 93 -9.97 -7.06 8.99
CA LYS A 93 -10.57 -7.02 7.66
C LYS A 93 -9.62 -6.33 6.70
N GLU A 94 -9.63 -6.77 5.44
CA GLU A 94 -8.78 -6.25 4.38
C GLU A 94 -9.66 -5.84 3.20
N GLU A 95 -9.46 -4.64 2.64
CA GLU A 95 -10.17 -4.19 1.45
C GLU A 95 -9.24 -3.54 0.43
N VAL A 96 -9.39 -3.94 -0.84
CA VAL A 96 -8.68 -3.35 -1.96
C VAL A 96 -9.39 -2.06 -2.40
N MET A 97 -8.76 -0.92 -2.14
CA MET A 97 -9.31 0.39 -2.44
C MET A 97 -9.19 0.76 -3.92
N GLN A 98 -8.03 0.48 -4.51
CA GLN A 98 -7.74 0.79 -5.91
C GLN A 98 -6.60 -0.07 -6.43
N VAL A 99 -6.77 -0.60 -7.64
CA VAL A 99 -5.68 -1.12 -8.47
C VAL A 99 -5.55 -0.23 -9.70
N LYS A 100 -4.33 0.15 -10.06
CA LYS A 100 -4.06 0.88 -11.31
C LYS A 100 -2.82 0.36 -12.03
N PRO A 101 -2.81 0.27 -13.36
CA PRO A 101 -1.61 0.02 -14.12
C PRO A 101 -0.68 1.23 -14.06
N VAL A 102 0.62 0.98 -13.97
CA VAL A 102 1.69 1.97 -14.09
C VAL A 102 2.71 1.42 -15.10
N GLN A 103 3.12 2.26 -16.04
CA GLN A 103 3.93 1.81 -17.19
C GLN A 103 5.27 2.54 -17.18
N LYS A 104 6.34 1.80 -17.49
CA LYS A 104 7.67 2.37 -17.77
C LYS A 104 8.02 2.10 -19.22
N GLN A 105 8.28 3.15 -19.99
CA GLN A 105 8.80 3.03 -21.35
C GLN A 105 10.23 2.48 -21.32
N THR A 106 10.53 1.55 -22.22
CA THR A 106 11.86 0.98 -22.44
C THR A 106 12.21 1.09 -23.92
N GLN A 107 13.48 0.86 -24.27
CA GLN A 107 13.91 0.88 -25.68
C GLN A 107 13.17 -0.19 -26.51
N ALA A 108 12.89 -1.36 -25.92
CA ALA A 108 12.15 -2.45 -26.53
C ALA A 108 10.69 -2.53 -26.03
N GLY A 109 9.93 -1.43 -26.14
CA GLY A 109 8.51 -1.38 -25.81
C GLY A 109 8.20 -0.91 -24.38
N GLN A 110 7.11 -1.43 -23.78
CA GLN A 110 6.60 -0.96 -22.49
C GLN A 110 6.59 -2.04 -21.42
N ARG A 111 7.12 -1.72 -20.24
CA ARG A 111 7.03 -2.58 -19.05
C ARG A 111 5.93 -2.09 -18.13
N THR A 112 4.85 -2.86 -18.07
CA THR A 112 3.70 -2.58 -17.20
C THR A 112 3.88 -3.21 -15.83
N ARG A 113 3.34 -2.54 -14.81
CA ARG A 113 3.23 -3.02 -13.43
C ARG A 113 1.89 -2.57 -12.87
N PHE A 114 1.42 -3.22 -11.81
CA PHE A 114 0.19 -2.82 -11.12
C PHE A 114 0.53 -2.24 -9.76
N LYS A 115 -0.05 -1.08 -9.46
CA LYS A 115 -0.03 -0.47 -8.14
C LYS A 115 -1.36 -0.74 -7.46
N ALA A 116 -1.33 -1.44 -6.34
CA ALA A 116 -2.50 -1.67 -5.49
C ALA A 116 -2.43 -0.78 -4.23
N PHE A 117 -3.59 -0.31 -3.78
CA PHE A 117 -3.81 0.32 -2.49
C PHE A 117 -4.78 -0.55 -1.71
N VAL A 118 -4.38 -0.95 -0.50
CA VAL A 118 -5.17 -1.81 0.37
C VAL A 118 -5.27 -1.15 1.74
N VAL A 119 -6.47 -1.17 2.31
CA VAL A 119 -6.72 -0.78 3.70
C VAL A 119 -6.91 -2.05 4.52
N VAL A 120 -6.37 -2.04 5.73
CA VAL A 120 -6.53 -3.11 6.73
C VAL A 120 -6.98 -2.47 8.03
N GLY A 121 -7.91 -3.08 8.75
CA GLY A 121 -8.37 -2.53 10.03
C GLY A 121 -9.37 -3.42 10.74
N ASP A 122 -9.65 -3.09 11.99
CA ASP A 122 -10.52 -3.84 12.89
C ASP A 122 -11.92 -3.22 13.05
N GLU A 123 -12.24 -2.20 12.25
CA GLU A 123 -13.48 -1.39 12.36
C GLU A 123 -13.70 -0.75 13.73
N ASN A 124 -12.69 -0.77 14.61
CA ASN A 124 -12.76 -0.18 15.93
C ASN A 124 -11.86 1.04 16.00
N ASN A 125 -10.55 0.83 16.11
CA ASN A 125 -9.58 1.90 16.37
C ASN A 125 -8.28 1.75 15.59
N TYR A 126 -8.05 0.64 14.91
CA TYR A 126 -6.80 0.38 14.20
C TYR A 126 -7.02 0.43 12.69
N ILE A 127 -6.22 1.25 12.02
CA ILE A 127 -6.21 1.32 10.56
C ILE A 127 -4.79 1.27 10.03
N GLY A 128 -4.60 0.48 8.98
CA GLY A 128 -3.38 0.35 8.21
C GLY A 128 -3.64 0.69 6.75
N LEU A 129 -2.70 1.41 6.12
CA LEU A 129 -2.72 1.66 4.68
C LEU A 129 -1.44 1.12 4.05
N GLY A 130 -1.61 0.31 3.02
CA GLY A 130 -0.52 -0.27 2.25
C GLY A 130 -0.63 0.07 0.77
N TRP A 131 0.51 0.28 0.13
CA TRP A 131 0.57 0.36 -1.32
C TRP A 131 1.82 -0.33 -1.85
N LYS A 132 1.65 -1.19 -2.85
CA LYS A 132 2.76 -1.92 -3.46
C LYS A 132 2.62 -1.89 -4.97
N CYS A 133 3.75 -1.89 -5.66
CA CYS A 133 3.82 -2.09 -7.10
C CYS A 133 4.44 -3.47 -7.38
N HIS A 134 3.80 -4.27 -8.22
CA HIS A 134 4.31 -5.57 -8.64
C HIS A 134 4.06 -5.79 -10.15
N LYS A 135 4.71 -6.80 -10.75
CA LYS A 135 4.47 -7.15 -12.17
C LYS A 135 3.04 -7.65 -12.38
N GLU A 136 2.57 -8.47 -11.45
CA GLU A 136 1.22 -9.05 -11.43
C GLU A 136 0.33 -8.38 -10.40
N VAL A 137 -0.99 -8.41 -10.63
CA VAL A 137 -2.00 -7.82 -9.74
C VAL A 137 -2.00 -8.50 -8.37
N GLN A 138 -2.01 -9.83 -8.33
CA GLN A 138 -2.09 -10.59 -7.08
C GLN A 138 -0.87 -10.33 -6.18
N GLY A 139 0.34 -10.30 -6.76
CA GLY A 139 1.55 -9.94 -6.02
C GLY A 139 1.53 -8.50 -5.49
N ALA A 140 0.89 -7.56 -6.20
CA ALA A 140 0.71 -6.19 -5.72
C ALA A 140 -0.25 -6.13 -4.54
N ILE A 141 -1.35 -6.88 -4.57
CA ILE A 141 -2.34 -6.94 -3.49
C ILE A 141 -1.73 -7.57 -2.24
N LYS A 142 -1.14 -8.77 -2.35
CA LYS A 142 -0.47 -9.45 -1.22
C LYS A 142 0.61 -8.58 -0.58
N GLY A 143 1.45 -7.95 -1.41
CA GLY A 143 2.49 -7.05 -0.92
C GLY A 143 1.95 -5.76 -0.29
N ALA A 144 0.77 -5.28 -0.73
CA ALA A 144 0.10 -4.13 -0.14
C ALA A 144 -0.55 -4.49 1.21
N ILE A 145 -1.13 -5.68 1.35
CA ILE A 145 -1.66 -6.20 2.62
C ILE A 145 -0.56 -6.25 3.69
N ILE A 146 0.58 -6.86 3.37
CA ILE A 146 1.74 -6.95 4.27
C ILE A 146 2.19 -5.54 4.72
N MET A 147 2.26 -4.60 3.77
CA MET A 147 2.62 -3.21 4.08
C MET A 147 1.55 -2.50 4.92
N ALA A 148 0.26 -2.77 4.69
CA ALA A 148 -0.83 -2.18 5.45
C ALA A 148 -0.79 -2.63 6.91
N LYS A 149 -0.56 -3.93 7.17
CA LYS A 149 -0.39 -4.49 8.52
C LYS A 149 0.77 -3.84 9.26
N MET A 150 1.95 -3.70 8.62
CA MET A 150 3.08 -3.01 9.24
C MET A 150 2.84 -1.51 9.50
N ASN A 151 1.97 -0.88 8.72
CA ASN A 151 1.59 0.53 8.86
C ASN A 151 0.29 0.71 9.66
N ILE A 152 -0.10 -0.22 10.52
CA ILE A 152 -1.24 0.01 11.41
C ILE A 152 -0.93 1.16 12.36
N VAL A 153 -1.93 2.01 12.55
CA VAL A 153 -1.89 3.18 13.42
C VAL A 153 -3.18 3.20 14.25
N PRO A 154 -3.10 3.52 15.55
CA PRO A 154 -4.29 3.72 16.35
C PRO A 154 -4.95 5.05 15.98
N ILE A 155 -6.28 5.11 16.07
CA ILE A 155 -7.07 6.31 15.81
C ILE A 155 -7.70 6.76 17.12
N ARG A 156 -7.58 8.06 17.38
CA ARG A 156 -8.19 8.66 18.56
C ARG A 156 -9.61 9.10 18.22
N LYS A 157 -10.60 8.41 18.81
CA LYS A 157 -12.01 8.79 18.76
C LYS A 157 -12.38 9.58 20.00
N GLY A 158 -13.43 10.39 19.90
CA GLY A 158 -13.91 11.24 20.97
C GLY A 158 -15.37 11.62 20.78
N TYR A 159 -15.71 12.78 21.32
CA TYR A 159 -17.05 13.34 21.37
C TYR A 159 -17.08 14.69 20.67
N TRP A 160 -18.26 15.09 20.19
CA TRP A 160 -18.45 16.41 19.59
C TRP A 160 -18.65 17.52 20.63
N GLY A 161 -19.38 17.20 21.71
CA GLY A 161 -19.65 18.10 22.83
C GLY A 161 -19.79 17.29 24.11
N ASN A 162 -21.00 16.79 24.39
CA ASN A 162 -21.25 15.98 25.59
C ASN A 162 -20.64 14.57 25.48
N LYS A 163 -20.07 14.09 26.59
CA LYS A 163 -19.49 12.74 26.74
C LYS A 163 -20.59 11.70 26.97
N ILE A 164 -21.46 11.50 25.97
CA ILE A 164 -22.60 10.57 26.05
C ILE A 164 -22.29 9.30 25.26
N GLY A 165 -22.34 8.16 25.95
CA GLY A 165 -22.15 6.83 25.35
C GLY A 165 -20.73 6.58 24.83
N ASN A 166 -20.62 5.70 23.83
CA ASN A 166 -19.34 5.37 23.19
C ASN A 166 -18.84 6.50 22.29
N THR A 167 -17.52 6.62 22.16
CA THR A 167 -16.88 7.57 21.24
C THR A 167 -17.29 7.30 19.80
N HIS A 168 -17.82 8.31 19.11
CA HIS A 168 -18.42 8.16 17.78
C HIS A 168 -17.76 9.02 16.70
N THR A 169 -17.07 10.10 17.08
CA THR A 169 -16.48 11.08 16.14
C THR A 169 -15.00 11.34 16.41
N VAL A 170 -14.36 12.17 15.58
CA VAL A 170 -12.97 12.63 15.78
C VAL A 170 -12.90 13.66 16.91
N VAL A 171 -11.81 13.66 17.69
CA VAL A 171 -11.66 14.51 18.89
C VAL A 171 -11.62 16.01 18.55
N CYS A 172 -10.93 16.36 17.49
CA CYS A 172 -10.74 17.74 17.07
C CYS A 172 -10.73 17.84 15.54
N LYS A 173 -10.71 19.08 15.03
CA LYS A 173 -10.57 19.31 13.60
C LYS A 173 -9.15 18.93 13.18
N VAL A 174 -8.99 17.81 12.49
CA VAL A 174 -7.69 17.32 12.01
C VAL A 174 -7.57 17.49 10.51
N THR A 175 -6.36 17.78 10.05
CA THR A 175 -6.07 17.90 8.62
C THR A 175 -4.95 16.95 8.24
N GLY A 176 -5.13 16.25 7.12
CA GLY A 176 -4.10 15.43 6.48
C GLY A 176 -3.81 15.93 5.07
N LYS A 177 -2.56 15.81 4.64
CA LYS A 177 -2.09 16.27 3.33
C LYS A 177 -1.32 15.17 2.60
N SER A 178 -1.53 15.05 1.29
CA SER A 178 -0.69 14.24 0.42
C SER A 178 -0.69 14.86 -0.99
N GLY A 179 0.47 15.31 -1.46
CA GLY A 179 0.55 16.13 -2.69
C GLY A 179 -0.20 17.45 -2.52
N SER A 180 -1.01 17.82 -3.51
CA SER A 180 -1.89 19.00 -3.45
C SER A 180 -3.20 18.76 -2.67
N VAL A 181 -3.52 17.50 -2.35
CA VAL A 181 -4.78 17.16 -1.68
C VAL A 181 -4.67 17.40 -0.18
N LYS A 182 -5.64 18.13 0.36
CA LYS A 182 -5.85 18.30 1.81
C LYS A 182 -7.23 17.76 2.19
N VAL A 183 -7.29 16.96 3.24
CA VAL A 183 -8.53 16.42 3.80
C VAL A 183 -8.64 16.90 5.24
N ARG A 184 -9.69 17.66 5.54
CA ARG A 184 -10.02 18.13 6.88
C ARG A 184 -11.19 17.33 7.41
N LEU A 185 -10.99 16.68 8.55
CA LEU A 185 -12.04 16.03 9.31
C LEU A 185 -12.57 17.03 10.33
N VAL A 186 -13.89 17.13 10.41
CA VAL A 186 -14.58 18.00 11.36
C VAL A 186 -15.46 17.10 12.23
N PRO A 187 -15.33 17.18 13.57
CA PRO A 187 -16.19 16.45 14.49
C PRO A 187 -17.67 16.73 14.19
N ALA A 188 -18.52 15.71 14.28
CA ALA A 188 -19.95 15.80 13.97
C ALA A 188 -20.83 15.29 15.14
N PRO A 189 -22.05 15.84 15.30
CA PRO A 189 -23.00 15.36 16.30
C PRO A 189 -23.46 13.93 15.99
N ARG A 190 -23.96 13.22 17.00
CA ARG A 190 -24.41 11.82 16.87
C ARG A 190 -25.54 11.73 15.85
N GLY A 191 -25.50 10.70 15.00
CA GLY A 191 -26.55 10.44 14.00
C GLY A 191 -26.35 11.21 12.68
N THR A 192 -25.25 11.94 12.52
CA THR A 192 -24.88 12.58 11.25
C THR A 192 -24.48 11.55 10.19
N GLY A 193 -23.87 10.45 10.63
CA GLY A 193 -23.25 9.46 9.78
C GLY A 193 -21.97 9.97 9.09
N LEU A 194 -21.51 9.18 8.12
CA LEU A 194 -20.29 9.45 7.36
C LEU A 194 -20.56 10.35 6.15
N VAL A 195 -20.38 11.67 6.34
CA VAL A 195 -20.51 12.67 5.26
C VAL A 195 -19.18 12.84 4.55
N ALA A 196 -18.90 11.91 3.65
CA ALA A 196 -17.66 11.87 2.87
C ALA A 196 -17.83 11.19 1.51
N PRO A 197 -16.89 11.37 0.56
CA PRO A 197 -16.87 10.59 -0.68
C PRO A 197 -16.69 9.09 -0.42
N PRO A 198 -17.16 8.19 -1.31
CA PRO A 198 -17.14 6.73 -1.08
C PRO A 198 -15.78 6.16 -0.69
N VAL A 199 -14.70 6.70 -1.26
CA VAL A 199 -13.32 6.29 -0.95
C VAL A 199 -12.96 6.61 0.51
N SER A 200 -13.34 7.79 1.01
CA SER A 200 -13.09 8.16 2.41
C SER A 200 -14.04 7.46 3.37
N LYS A 201 -15.29 7.20 2.97
CA LYS A 201 -16.26 6.46 3.80
C LYS A 201 -15.70 5.10 4.20
N LYS A 202 -15.12 4.35 3.26
CA LYS A 202 -14.47 3.06 3.55
C LYS A 202 -13.38 3.22 4.61
N LEU A 203 -12.46 4.18 4.43
CA LEU A 203 -11.41 4.46 5.43
C LEU A 203 -11.99 4.79 6.81
N PHE A 204 -13.10 5.54 6.90
CA PHE A 204 -13.74 5.84 8.18
C PHE A 204 -14.46 4.63 8.80
N GLN A 205 -15.00 3.73 7.99
CA GLN A 205 -15.57 2.47 8.47
C GLN A 205 -14.50 1.57 9.08
N PHE A 206 -13.36 1.38 8.39
CA PHE A 206 -12.22 0.65 8.95
C PHE A 206 -11.63 1.31 10.21
N ALA A 207 -11.73 2.64 10.29
CA ALA A 207 -11.33 3.42 11.45
C ALA A 207 -12.32 3.36 12.63
N GLY A 208 -13.51 2.78 12.44
CA GLY A 208 -14.57 2.73 13.45
C GLY A 208 -15.14 4.10 13.82
N ILE A 209 -15.05 5.08 12.92
CA ILE A 209 -15.70 6.39 13.07
C ILE A 209 -17.13 6.27 12.54
N GLN A 210 -18.09 6.77 13.31
CA GLN A 210 -19.51 6.71 12.95
C GLN A 210 -19.98 8.03 12.33
N ASP A 211 -19.58 9.15 12.92
CA ASP A 211 -20.02 10.49 12.52
C ASP A 211 -18.83 11.39 12.20
N VAL A 212 -18.79 11.95 10.99
CA VAL A 212 -17.75 12.92 10.60
C VAL A 212 -18.21 13.77 9.41
N TYR A 213 -17.95 15.07 9.48
CA TYR A 213 -17.98 15.94 8.32
C TYR A 213 -16.60 16.02 7.69
N THR A 214 -16.54 15.99 6.36
CA THR A 214 -15.28 16.10 5.64
C THR A 214 -15.28 17.28 4.68
N LYS A 215 -14.16 17.99 4.65
CA LYS A 215 -13.85 18.98 3.61
C LYS A 215 -12.59 18.53 2.88
N THR A 216 -12.65 18.54 1.56
CA THR A 216 -11.54 18.10 0.71
C THR A 216 -11.15 19.22 -0.24
N GLU A 217 -9.86 19.54 -0.32
CA GLU A 217 -9.32 20.60 -1.17
C GLU A 217 -8.19 20.04 -2.05
N GLY A 218 -7.97 20.65 -3.22
CA GLY A 218 -6.93 20.23 -4.18
C GLY A 218 -7.41 19.19 -5.19
N MET A 219 -6.47 18.45 -5.81
CA MET A 219 -6.76 17.51 -6.91
C MET A 219 -7.27 16.16 -6.40
N THR A 220 -8.53 16.09 -5.99
CA THR A 220 -9.16 14.91 -5.39
C THR A 220 -9.38 13.74 -6.36
N ARG A 221 -9.37 13.99 -7.68
CA ARG A 221 -9.49 12.95 -8.72
C ARG A 221 -8.37 11.90 -8.63
N THR A 222 -7.19 12.28 -8.14
CA THR A 222 -6.08 11.34 -7.93
C THR A 222 -6.31 10.52 -6.65
N LYS A 223 -7.10 9.44 -6.79
CA LYS A 223 -7.49 8.52 -5.70
C LYS A 223 -6.33 8.11 -4.76
N GLY A 224 -5.15 7.78 -5.30
CA GLY A 224 -4.00 7.38 -4.48
C GLY A 224 -3.49 8.46 -3.52
N ASN A 225 -3.51 9.73 -3.92
CA ASN A 225 -3.13 10.84 -3.02
C ASN A 225 -4.26 11.16 -2.05
N PHE A 226 -5.50 11.05 -2.51
CA PHE A 226 -6.69 11.23 -1.69
C PHE A 226 -6.74 10.24 -0.52
N ILE A 227 -6.57 8.94 -0.79
CA ILE A 227 -6.52 7.88 0.23
C ILE A 227 -5.43 8.15 1.27
N LYS A 228 -4.23 8.54 0.82
CA LYS A 228 -3.12 8.88 1.70
C LYS A 228 -3.43 10.11 2.56
N ALA A 229 -3.98 11.16 1.99
CA ALA A 229 -4.34 12.37 2.73
C ALA A 229 -5.36 12.07 3.83
N THR A 230 -6.39 11.26 3.54
CA THR A 230 -7.38 10.82 4.53
C THR A 230 -6.75 9.98 5.64
N TYR A 231 -5.90 9.00 5.30
CA TYR A 231 -5.17 8.20 6.30
C TYR A 231 -4.24 9.06 7.18
N HIS A 232 -3.55 10.04 6.59
CA HIS A 232 -2.73 10.98 7.36
C HIS A 232 -3.58 11.86 8.30
N ALA A 233 -4.79 12.25 7.89
CA ALA A 233 -5.69 12.99 8.77
C ALA A 233 -6.09 12.14 9.99
N LEU A 234 -6.38 10.86 9.80
CA LEU A 234 -6.68 9.91 10.88
C LEU A 234 -5.48 9.69 11.80
N LYS A 235 -4.28 9.52 11.23
CA LYS A 235 -3.03 9.42 12.01
C LYS A 235 -2.79 10.65 12.89
N ASN A 236 -3.12 11.83 12.40
CA ASN A 236 -2.94 13.10 13.12
C ASN A 236 -3.92 13.28 14.30
N THR A 237 -4.87 12.37 14.53
CA THR A 237 -5.79 12.45 15.68
C THR A 237 -5.07 12.35 17.02
N TYR A 238 -3.97 11.60 17.11
CA TYR A 238 -3.13 11.54 18.31
C TYR A 238 -2.11 12.68 18.41
N PHE A 239 -1.90 13.46 17.34
CA PHE A 239 -0.98 14.61 17.39
C PHE A 239 -1.54 15.74 18.27
N TYR A 240 -2.86 15.84 18.38
CA TYR A 240 -3.50 16.84 19.22
C TYR A 240 -3.47 16.42 20.69
N ASN A 241 -2.70 17.15 21.50
CA ASN A 241 -2.69 16.99 22.94
C ASN A 241 -3.89 17.76 23.54
N SER A 242 -4.87 17.03 24.07
CA SER A 242 -6.02 17.64 24.75
C SER A 242 -5.81 17.62 26.27
N PRO A 243 -6.51 18.48 27.03
CA PRO A 243 -6.44 18.48 28.48
C PRO A 243 -6.72 17.13 29.13
N ASP A 244 -7.47 16.24 28.47
CA ASP A 244 -7.72 14.89 28.98
C ASP A 244 -6.44 14.05 29.18
N PHE A 245 -5.33 14.37 28.53
CA PHE A 245 -4.06 13.64 28.63
C PHE A 245 -3.00 14.34 29.50
N TRP A 246 -3.23 15.58 29.92
CA TRP A 246 -2.25 16.33 30.71
C TRP A 246 -1.99 15.65 32.06
N GLY A 247 -0.71 15.43 32.39
CA GLY A 247 -0.27 14.85 33.66
C GLY A 247 -0.59 13.36 33.85
N LYS A 248 -1.20 12.67 32.87
CA LYS A 248 -1.57 11.25 33.00
C LYS A 248 -0.52 10.27 32.47
N SER A 249 0.47 10.75 31.73
CA SER A 249 1.55 9.91 31.21
C SER A 249 2.52 9.53 32.34
N ARG A 250 2.53 8.24 32.70
CA ARG A 250 3.57 7.68 33.57
C ARG A 250 4.75 7.23 32.72
N LEU A 251 5.96 7.55 33.19
CA LEU A 251 7.19 7.03 32.60
C LEU A 251 7.32 5.56 33.01
N GLU A 252 7.17 4.68 32.03
CA GLU A 252 7.38 3.24 32.19
C GLU A 252 8.64 2.83 31.43
N ASN A 253 9.28 1.76 31.88
CA ASN A 253 10.46 1.23 31.20
C ASN A 253 10.09 0.69 29.81
N HIS A 254 10.96 0.93 28.83
CA HIS A 254 10.80 0.40 27.48
C HIS A 254 10.72 -1.15 27.52
N PRO A 255 9.88 -1.81 26.71
CA PRO A 255 9.69 -3.27 26.76
C PRO A 255 10.99 -4.07 26.53
N PHE A 256 11.91 -3.51 25.75
CA PHE A 256 13.24 -4.11 25.54
C PHE A 256 14.13 -4.09 26.79
N VAL A 257 13.95 -3.10 27.68
CA VAL A 257 14.67 -3.05 28.96
C VAL A 257 14.01 -3.99 29.95
N GLN A 258 12.68 -4.00 30.02
CA GLN A 258 11.92 -4.89 30.90
C GLN A 258 12.17 -6.38 30.64
N HIS A 259 12.48 -6.75 29.39
CA HIS A 259 12.70 -8.14 28.98
C HIS A 259 14.11 -8.39 28.47
N GLN A 260 15.09 -7.62 28.93
CA GLN A 260 16.48 -7.74 28.50
C GLN A 260 17.05 -9.14 28.69
N ASP A 261 16.75 -9.81 29.81
CA ASP A 261 17.28 -11.15 30.12
C ASP A 261 16.78 -12.24 29.17
N PHE A 262 15.70 -11.98 28.44
CA PHE A 262 15.09 -12.93 27.51
C PHE A 262 15.51 -12.74 26.05
N LEU A 263 15.99 -11.55 25.69
CA LEU A 263 16.18 -11.11 24.30
C LEU A 263 17.53 -11.47 23.70
#